data_AF-A0A4D4M8I5-F1
#
_entry.id   AF-A0A4D4M8I5-F1
#
_cell.length_a   1.000
_cell.length_b   1.000
_cell.length_c   1.000
_cell.angle_alpha   90.00
_cell.angle_beta   90.00
_cell.angle_gamma   90.00
#
_symmetry.space_group_name_H-M   'P 1'
#
loop_
_entity.id
_entity.type
_entity.pdbx_description
1 polymer ?
#
loop_
_entity_poly.entity_id
_entity_poly.type
_entity_poly.pdbx_seq_one_letter_code
_entity_poly.pdbx_strand_id
1 'polypeptide(L)' 'MLRQAQVLTALGPDWDPMGVLRGEEAAYDLLYSGLDDEQQRLYEDLVASGVLPRRGGGHAAA' A
#
# COMPACT_ATOMS: atom_id res chain seq x y z
N MET A 1 -16.13 16.87 -12.21
CA MET A 1 -16.41 15.43 -11.97
C MET A 1 -16.39 14.54 -13.22
N LEU A 2 -16.44 15.07 -14.47
CA LEU A 2 -16.49 14.23 -15.69
C LEU A 2 -15.33 13.23 -15.82
N ARG A 3 -14.10 13.66 -15.48
CA ARG A 3 -12.90 12.80 -15.53
C ARG A 3 -13.02 11.59 -14.59
N GLN A 4 -13.50 11.80 -13.35
CA GLN A 4 -13.64 10.73 -12.38
C GLN A 4 -14.69 9.71 -12.82
N ALA A 5 -15.81 10.17 -13.37
CA ALA A 5 -16.84 9.28 -13.92
C ALA A 5 -16.30 8.44 -15.08
N GLN A 6 -15.52 9.03 -15.99
CA GLN A 6 -14.89 8.31 -17.09
C GLN A 6 -13.90 7.24 -16.62
N VAL A 7 -13.13 7.51 -15.56
CA VAL A 7 -12.22 6.52 -14.95
C VAL A 7 -13.00 5.35 -14.36
N LEU A 8 -14.06 5.62 -13.60
CA LEU A 8 -14.90 4.57 -13.02
C LEU A 8 -15.57 3.71 -14.10
N THR A 9 -16.06 4.32 -15.18
CA THR A 9 -16.61 3.59 -16.32
C THR A 9 -15.58 2.70 -17.00
N ALA A 10 -14.31 3.14 -17.11
CA ALA A 10 -13.24 2.35 -17.71
C ALA A 10 -12.82 1.15 -16.84
N LEU A 11 -12.91 1.28 -15.51
CA LEU A 11 -12.60 0.21 -14.56
C LEU A 11 -13.69 -0.88 -14.56
N GLY A 12 -14.92 -0.51 -14.89
CA GLY A 12 -16.03 -1.45 -15.08
C GLY A 12 -16.68 -1.93 -13.78
N PRO A 13 -17.79 -2.68 -13.88
CA PRO A 13 -18.62 -3.08 -12.73
C PRO A 13 -17.96 -4.11 -11.80
N ASP A 14 -16.96 -4.84 -12.29
CA ASP A 14 -16.26 -5.88 -11.52
C ASP A 14 -15.05 -5.35 -10.73
N TRP A 15 -14.77 -4.04 -10.82
CA TRP A 15 -13.67 -3.44 -10.09
C TRP A 15 -13.94 -3.43 -8.59
N ASP A 16 -13.12 -4.19 -7.83
CA ASP A 16 -13.11 -4.20 -6.37
C ASP A 16 -11.97 -3.30 -5.83
N PRO A 17 -12.22 -2.01 -5.51
CA PRO A 17 -11.19 -1.12 -5.00
C PRO A 17 -10.60 -1.61 -3.68
N MET A 18 -11.40 -2.28 -2.83
CA MET A 18 -10.91 -2.83 -1.56
C MET A 18 -10.06 -4.08 -1.78
N GLY A 19 -10.35 -4.87 -2.81
CA GLY A 19 -9.53 -5.98 -3.26
C GLY A 19 -8.16 -5.50 -3.78
N VAL A 20 -8.15 -4.43 -4.57
CA VAL A 20 -6.90 -3.82 -5.06
C VAL A 20 -6.05 -3.30 -3.90
N LEU A 21 -6.62 -2.54 -2.97
CA LEU A 21 -5.88 -2.03 -1.80
C LEU A 21 -5.30 -3.14 -0.93
N ARG A 22 -6.06 -4.21 -0.67
CA ARG A 22 -5.55 -5.39 0.06
C ARG A 22 -4.42 -6.10 -0.69
N GLY A 23 -4.52 -6.16 -2.02
CA GLY A 23 -3.47 -6.74 -2.87
C GLY A 23 -2.18 -5.92 -2.82
N GLU A 24 -2.28 -4.60 -2.84
CA GLU A 24 -1.13 -3.71 -2.69
C GLU A 24 -0.48 -3.85 -1.31
N GLU A 25 -1.26 -3.92 -0.23
CA GLU A 25 -0.74 -4.15 1.11
C GLU A 25 -0.03 -5.51 1.21
N ALA A 26 -0.62 -6.57 0.65
CA ALA A 26 0.02 -7.89 0.59
C ALA A 26 1.32 -7.91 -0.24
N ALA A 27 1.41 -7.09 -1.30
CA ALA A 27 2.63 -6.96 -2.08
C ALA A 27 3.73 -6.20 -1.31
N TYR A 28 3.36 -5.12 -0.60
CA TYR A 28 4.26 -4.39 0.31
C TYR A 28 4.82 -5.30 1.39
N ASP A 29 3.96 -6.13 1.95
CA ASP A 29 4.25 -7.15 2.95
C ASP A 29 5.30 -8.17 2.49
N LEU A 30 5.27 -8.54 1.20
CA LEU A 30 6.23 -9.44 0.57
C LEU A 30 7.58 -8.75 0.30
N LEU A 31 7.58 -7.49 -0.14
CA LEU A 31 8.79 -6.73 -0.44
C LEU A 31 9.72 -6.59 0.77
N TYR A 32 9.15 -6.44 1.95
CA TYR A 32 9.89 -6.34 3.22
C TYR A 32 9.77 -7.62 4.05
N SER A 33 9.53 -8.77 3.39
CA SER A 33 9.58 -10.07 4.04
C SER A 33 11.01 -10.61 4.08
N GLY A 34 11.34 -11.36 5.14
CA GLY A 34 12.63 -12.05 5.24
C GLY A 34 13.83 -11.13 5.42
N LEU A 35 13.62 -9.92 5.93
CA LEU A 35 14.72 -9.02 6.29
C LEU A 35 15.57 -9.63 7.39
N ASP A 36 16.89 -9.48 7.26
CA ASP A 36 17.81 -9.77 8.35
C ASP A 36 17.76 -8.68 9.44
N ASP A 37 18.49 -8.89 10.53
CA ASP A 37 18.47 -7.99 11.69
C ASP A 37 18.97 -6.57 11.38
N GLU A 38 19.84 -6.38 10.38
CA GLU A 38 20.32 -5.06 9.98
C GLU A 38 19.30 -4.36 9.08
N GLN A 39 18.77 -5.10 8.12
CA GLN A 39 17.71 -4.64 7.21
C GLN A 39 16.43 -4.28 7.97
N GLN A 40 16.06 -5.07 8.98
CA GLN A 40 14.90 -4.79 9.83
C GLN A 40 15.10 -3.48 10.60
N ARG A 41 16.30 -3.23 11.14
CA ARG A 41 16.60 -1.97 11.84
C ARG A 41 16.49 -0.76 10.91
N LEU A 42 17.05 -0.85 9.70
CA LEU A 42 16.91 0.21 8.71
C LEU A 42 15.45 0.44 8.31
N TYR A 43 14.67 -0.63 8.13
CA TYR A 43 13.24 -0.53 7.84
C TYR A 43 12.50 0.24 8.94
N GLU A 44 12.72 -0.11 10.22
CA GLU A 44 12.09 0.60 11.35
C GLU A 44 12.50 2.08 11.41
N ASP A 45 13.76 2.42 11.13
CA ASP A 45 14.24 3.80 11.08
C ASP A 45 13.57 4.61 9.95
N LEU A 46 13.38 3.99 8.79
CA LEU A 46 12.70 4.60 7.65
C LEU A 46 11.20 4.79 7.93
N VAL A 47 10.57 3.87 8.66
CA VAL A 47 9.19 4.03 9.12
C VAL A 47 9.08 5.15 10.16
N ALA A 48 9.98 5.19 11.14
CA ALA A 48 9.98 6.21 12.20
C ALA A 48 10.22 7.63 11.66
N SER A 49 11.03 7.76 10.60
CA SER A 49 11.26 9.03 9.90
C SER A 49 10.14 9.40 8.91
N GLY A 50 9.16 8.52 8.70
CA GLY A 50 8.04 8.75 7.78
C GLY A 50 8.42 8.62 6.30
N VAL A 51 9.60 8.09 5.99
CA VAL A 51 10.02 7.79 4.61
C VAL A 51 9.25 6.59 4.07
N LEU A 52 9.04 5.58 4.92
CA LEU A 52 8.24 4.40 4.58
C LEU A 52 6.94 4.36 5.37
N PRO A 53 5.84 3.92 4.76
CA PRO A 53 4.60 3.66 5.48
C PRO A 53 4.76 2.43 6.40
N ARG A 54 4.05 2.46 7.54
CA ARG A 54 4.01 1.31 8.44
C ARG A 54 3.18 0.19 7.83
N ARG A 55 3.69 -1.04 7.88
CA ARG A 55 2.96 -2.26 7.50
C ARG A 55 1.63 -2.36 8.24
N GLY A 56 0.53 -2.67 7.56
CA GLY A 56 -0.80 -2.77 8.19
C GLY A 56 -1.54 -1.44 8.39
N GLY A 57 -0.89 -0.31 8.08
CA GLY A 57 -1.44 1.04 8.23
C GLY A 57 -1.62 1.67 6.87
N GLY A 58 -2.60 1.18 6.09
CA GLY A 58 -2.90 1.72 4.76
C GLY A 58 -2.98 3.26 4.78
N HIS A 59 -2.55 3.89 3.68
CA HIS A 59 -2.55 5.33 3.43
C HIS A 59 -3.91 6.06 3.58
N ALA A 60 -4.96 5.37 4.03
CA ALA A 60 -6.27 5.94 4.33
C ALA A 60 -6.36 6.59 5.73
N ALA A 61 -5.33 6.50 6.57
CA ALA A 61 -5.35 6.99 7.95
C ALA A 61 -4.51 8.26 8.21
N ALA A 62 -4.04 8.95 7.17
CA ALA A 62 -3.26 10.19 7.29
C ALA A 62 -4.04 11.42 6.81
#